data_AF-A0A835TKK0-F1
#
_entry.id   AF-A0A835TKK0-F1
#
_cell.length_a   1.000
_cell.length_b   1.000
_cell.length_c   1.000
_cell.angle_alpha   90.00
_cell.angle_beta   90.00
_cell.angle_gamma   90.00
#
_symmetry.space_group_name_H-M   'P 1'
#
loop_
_entity.id
_entity.type
_entity.pdbx_description
1 polymer ?
#
loop_
_entity_poly.entity_id
_entity_poly.type
_entity_poly.pdbx_seq_one_letter_code
_entity_poly.pdbx_strand_id
1 'polypeptide(L)'
;MPTNTNLCQWRWSSGKQPEGPAFEFYRSHHLENITSGRPGPGFSLNDPARNCRNNSSTIFIKTKTKKPTSQHKKQAKPNVRAAFMFPQLLFRIPKGIKEMEPTMPRKMLTILMGLATLLIVHVNGENSPPFDHQKLTIDGHYLDQLQKMQAFKHSLLTRRQLATAPSISSSPAPAPQATNQPPGSRPCVYEVTSYGADPTGKLDSTEALLKAITDAFNGPSEGFLMKGIKNLGGAHINLQGGNYLISKPLRLPASGAGNLKISGGTLTASDDFPTDGYLIDLSASSSSSSSYNYEYITIKDLMLDCNFRGGGISVIKSLRTGIDNCYISHFNTEGILVQDGHETYIRNSFLGQHITAGGDPGERNFSGTAINLMGNDNAVTDVVIFSAAIGVMVSGQANTLSGVHCYNKATGFGGTGIYLKLPSLTQTRIVNCYLDYSGIVAEDPVQLTISSSFFLGDAFILLKSINGLAKGINIVDNMFSGSDQGIDIVQLDQSKGPFKKIDQVLVDRNNVNGMNLKATVARGSVKGNGTSWTVDFSPVLLFPNLINHVQYSLSSSGATFPSHALRNVSGNRVVIESDIAVPARVFVMVDQGSTS
;
A
#
# COMPACT_ATOMS: atom_id res chain seq x y z
N MET A 1 24.55 45.42 -23.39
CA MET A 1 25.08 46.56 -22.62
C MET A 1 24.40 47.83 -23.12
N PRO A 2 24.22 48.90 -22.32
CA PRO A 2 24.70 49.08 -20.94
C PRO A 2 24.11 48.08 -19.94
N THR A 3 24.70 48.03 -18.75
CA THR A 3 24.30 47.17 -17.63
C THR A 3 23.65 48.00 -16.53
N ASN A 4 22.58 47.51 -15.92
CA ASN A 4 22.43 47.67 -14.48
C ASN A 4 21.64 46.50 -13.90
N THR A 5 22.27 45.83 -12.93
CA THR A 5 21.72 44.70 -12.18
C THR A 5 20.99 45.18 -10.95
N ASN A 6 19.92 44.48 -10.54
CA ASN A 6 19.59 44.33 -9.13
C ASN A 6 18.84 43.01 -8.90
N LEU A 7 19.53 42.03 -8.30
CA LEU A 7 18.90 40.84 -7.72
C LEU A 7 18.64 41.10 -6.24
N CYS A 8 17.37 41.07 -5.83
CA CYS A 8 17.03 41.00 -4.41
C CYS A 8 17.20 39.55 -3.91
N GLN A 9 18.40 39.23 -3.42
CA GLN A 9 18.61 38.04 -2.60
C GLN A 9 17.92 38.22 -1.24
N TRP A 10 17.05 37.27 -0.86
CA TRP A 10 16.53 37.20 0.50
C TRP A 10 17.61 36.67 1.44
N ARG A 11 17.96 37.47 2.45
CA ARG A 11 19.05 37.18 3.40
C ARG A 11 18.46 36.73 4.73
N TRP A 12 18.68 35.48 5.12
CA TRP A 12 18.24 34.97 6.43
C TRP A 12 19.13 35.53 7.55
N SER A 13 18.53 36.10 8.60
CA SER A 13 19.24 36.70 9.73
C SER A 13 18.95 35.95 11.04
N SER A 14 19.98 35.40 11.67
CA SER A 14 19.87 34.67 12.94
C SER A 14 19.67 35.59 14.15
N GLY A 15 18.71 35.24 15.03
CA GLY A 15 18.33 36.11 16.15
C GLY A 15 17.65 35.38 17.33
N LYS A 16 18.47 34.74 18.18
CA LYS A 16 18.27 34.36 19.60
C LYS A 16 16.87 34.00 20.13
N GLN A 17 16.77 32.79 20.70
CA GLN A 17 15.80 32.45 21.75
C GLN A 17 16.18 33.09 23.11
N PRO A 18 15.21 33.24 24.04
CA PRO A 18 15.40 33.09 25.48
C PRO A 18 14.99 31.69 25.97
N GLU A 19 15.43 31.31 27.17
CA GLU A 19 15.24 29.95 27.75
C GLU A 19 14.11 29.87 28.78
N GLY A 20 13.57 28.67 28.99
CA GLY A 20 13.18 28.25 30.33
C GLY A 20 11.68 28.14 30.65
N PRO A 21 11.33 27.41 31.74
CA PRO A 21 10.29 26.38 31.61
C PRO A 21 9.23 26.32 32.71
N ALA A 22 8.06 25.75 32.39
CA ALA A 22 7.15 25.16 33.37
C ALA A 22 6.24 24.07 32.75
N PHE A 23 5.99 22.99 33.50
CA PHE A 23 4.80 22.15 33.34
C PHE A 23 3.73 22.68 34.29
N GLU A 24 2.48 22.82 33.86
CA GLU A 24 1.36 22.66 34.80
C GLU A 24 0.04 22.24 34.11
N PHE A 25 -0.79 21.51 34.84
CA PHE A 25 -2.18 21.23 34.45
C PHE A 25 -3.05 22.45 34.73
N TYR A 26 -4.01 22.77 33.86
CA TYR A 26 -5.19 23.51 34.30
C TYR A 26 -6.51 22.92 33.80
N ARG A 27 -7.46 22.80 34.73
CA ARG A 27 -8.82 22.31 34.53
C ARG A 27 -9.73 23.09 35.48
N SER A 28 -10.50 24.04 34.96
CA SER A 28 -11.50 24.76 35.74
C SER A 28 -12.73 25.10 34.91
N HIS A 29 -13.90 24.91 35.51
CA HIS A 29 -15.12 25.60 35.11
C HIS A 29 -15.15 26.97 35.82
N HIS A 30 -15.90 27.92 35.28
CA HIS A 30 -16.90 28.61 36.10
C HIS A 30 -18.11 29.07 35.25
N LEU A 31 -19.24 29.29 35.93
CA LEU A 31 -20.50 29.77 35.35
C LEU A 31 -20.85 31.18 35.84
N GLU A 32 -21.92 31.72 35.23
CA GLU A 32 -22.94 32.69 35.73
C GLU A 32 -23.02 33.98 34.88
N ASN A 33 -24.07 34.17 34.06
CA ASN A 33 -25.47 34.60 34.34
C ASN A 33 -25.56 36.14 34.54
N ILE A 34 -26.34 36.90 33.75
CA ILE A 34 -27.75 37.35 33.97
C ILE A 34 -28.10 38.36 32.83
N THR A 35 -29.28 38.59 32.22
CA THR A 35 -30.56 37.85 31.97
C THR A 35 -31.34 38.53 30.80
N SER A 36 -32.42 37.90 30.31
CA SER A 36 -33.72 38.47 29.86
C SER A 36 -33.87 39.37 28.60
N GLY A 37 -34.75 38.94 27.67
CA GLY A 37 -35.36 39.78 26.61
C GLY A 37 -36.21 39.01 25.57
N ARG A 38 -37.56 39.08 25.64
CA ARG A 38 -38.59 38.55 24.69
C ARG A 38 -39.91 39.35 24.91
N PRO A 39 -40.90 39.44 23.99
CA PRO A 39 -41.42 38.47 22.98
C PRO A 39 -41.17 38.93 21.50
N GLY A 40 -41.53 38.27 20.38
CA GLY A 40 -42.62 37.32 19.99
C GLY A 40 -43.65 38.04 19.07
N PRO A 41 -44.56 37.37 18.28
CA PRO A 41 -44.75 35.93 18.00
C PRO A 41 -45.05 35.55 16.51
N GLY A 42 -45.16 34.23 16.23
CA GLY A 42 -46.16 33.65 15.30
C GLY A 42 -45.83 33.39 13.81
N PHE A 43 -45.88 32.13 13.36
CA PHE A 43 -47.04 31.56 12.63
C PHE A 43 -46.96 30.01 12.54
N SER A 44 -47.89 29.35 11.82
CA SER A 44 -48.30 27.94 12.05
C SER A 44 -48.02 26.96 10.89
N LEU A 45 -48.21 25.67 11.18
CA LEU A 45 -48.07 24.50 10.30
C LEU A 45 -48.93 24.57 9.03
N ASN A 46 -48.52 23.78 8.01
CA ASN A 46 -49.44 22.86 7.33
C ASN A 46 -48.69 21.66 6.72
N ASP A 47 -49.33 20.49 6.75
CA ASP A 47 -48.89 19.21 6.16
C ASP A 47 -50.13 18.45 5.66
N PRO A 48 -50.10 17.86 4.45
CA PRO A 48 -51.04 16.83 4.06
C PRO A 48 -50.37 15.58 3.47
N ALA A 49 -50.43 14.47 4.21
CA ALA A 49 -50.03 13.14 3.74
C ALA A 49 -51.08 12.46 2.82
N ARG A 50 -50.69 11.28 2.28
CA ARG A 50 -51.42 10.31 1.41
C ARG A 50 -51.16 10.52 -0.11
N ASN A 51 -51.17 9.48 -0.96
CA ASN A 51 -51.64 8.10 -0.74
C ASN A 51 -50.83 7.01 -1.48
N CYS A 52 -51.03 5.75 -1.07
CA CYS A 52 -50.28 4.57 -1.50
C CYS A 52 -50.56 4.10 -2.95
N ARG A 53 -49.61 3.36 -3.56
CA ARG A 53 -49.80 1.91 -3.87
C ARG A 53 -48.56 1.15 -4.39
N ASN A 54 -48.34 0.02 -3.74
CA ASN A 54 -47.70 -1.25 -4.14
C ASN A 54 -47.31 -1.45 -5.62
N ASN A 55 -46.15 -2.10 -5.84
CA ASN A 55 -46.17 -3.54 -6.12
C ASN A 55 -44.87 -4.26 -5.71
N SER A 56 -45.02 -5.47 -5.19
CA SER A 56 -43.93 -6.36 -4.76
C SER A 56 -43.60 -7.38 -5.86
N SER A 57 -42.36 -7.88 -5.88
CA SER A 57 -41.98 -9.06 -6.68
C SER A 57 -41.17 -10.03 -5.82
N THR A 58 -41.72 -11.23 -5.62
CA THR A 58 -41.16 -12.26 -4.73
C THR A 58 -40.21 -13.19 -5.48
N ILE A 59 -39.07 -13.54 -4.89
CA ILE A 59 -38.21 -14.64 -5.35
C ILE A 59 -38.19 -15.76 -4.30
N PHE A 60 -38.38 -17.00 -4.75
CA PHE A 60 -38.41 -18.19 -3.89
C PHE A 60 -37.02 -18.63 -3.44
N ILE A 61 -36.87 -18.99 -2.16
CA ILE A 61 -35.82 -19.90 -1.69
C ILE A 61 -36.47 -21.10 -0.99
N LYS A 62 -36.06 -22.31 -1.39
CA LYS A 62 -36.75 -23.57 -1.13
C LYS A 62 -36.01 -24.41 -0.08
N THR A 63 -36.23 -24.12 1.19
CA THR A 63 -35.60 -24.86 2.30
C THR A 63 -36.33 -26.18 2.60
N LYS A 64 -35.57 -27.26 2.80
CA LYS A 64 -36.05 -28.54 3.36
C LYS A 64 -35.22 -28.88 4.59
N THR A 65 -35.84 -28.91 5.75
CA THR A 65 -35.27 -29.47 6.99
C THR A 65 -36.29 -30.38 7.65
N LYS A 66 -35.85 -31.57 8.11
CA LYS A 66 -36.65 -32.49 8.93
C LYS A 66 -36.14 -32.45 10.37
N LYS A 67 -37.05 -32.41 11.34
CA LYS A 67 -36.81 -32.82 12.74
C LYS A 67 -36.99 -34.34 12.86
N PRO A 68 -36.45 -34.97 13.92
CA PRO A 68 -37.12 -35.10 15.22
C PRO A 68 -36.26 -34.48 16.37
N THR A 69 -36.69 -34.06 17.57
CA THR A 69 -37.56 -34.62 18.66
C THR A 69 -37.01 -35.90 19.31
N SER A 70 -36.89 -36.04 20.65
CA SER A 70 -37.26 -35.15 21.77
C SER A 70 -36.74 -35.61 23.15
N GLN A 71 -36.82 -34.68 24.14
CA GLN A 71 -37.14 -34.88 25.58
C GLN A 71 -36.06 -35.24 26.65
N HIS A 72 -36.16 -34.48 27.78
CA HIS A 72 -35.81 -34.80 29.18
C HIS A 72 -34.31 -34.95 29.58
N LYS A 73 -33.86 -34.69 30.84
CA LYS A 73 -34.56 -34.40 32.12
C LYS A 73 -33.76 -33.41 33.04
N LYS A 74 -34.36 -33.04 34.19
CA LYS A 74 -34.04 -31.97 35.17
C LYS A 74 -32.72 -32.09 35.99
N GLN A 75 -32.46 -31.04 36.82
CA GLN A 75 -31.64 -30.95 38.06
C GLN A 75 -30.11 -30.75 37.88
N ALA A 76 -29.37 -30.04 38.76
CA ALA A 76 -29.71 -29.08 39.84
C ALA A 76 -28.52 -28.14 40.19
N LYS A 77 -28.74 -27.07 40.97
CA LYS A 77 -27.69 -26.28 41.66
C LYS A 77 -27.35 -26.89 43.03
N PRO A 78 -26.23 -26.48 43.68
CA PRO A 78 -26.36 -25.45 44.73
C PRO A 78 -25.33 -24.31 44.65
N ASN A 79 -25.50 -23.30 45.49
CA ASN A 79 -24.55 -22.17 45.66
C ASN A 79 -23.52 -22.47 46.77
N VAL A 80 -22.39 -21.77 46.76
CA VAL A 80 -21.62 -21.44 47.97
C VAL A 80 -21.29 -19.94 47.95
N ARG A 81 -21.41 -19.26 49.10
CA ARG A 81 -20.87 -17.93 49.37
C ARG A 81 -19.66 -18.07 50.31
N ALA A 82 -18.63 -17.28 50.10
CA ALA A 82 -17.60 -16.95 51.09
C ALA A 82 -17.16 -15.48 50.88
N ALA A 83 -16.51 -14.87 51.87
CA ALA A 83 -16.30 -13.42 51.93
C ALA A 83 -14.91 -13.02 52.44
N PHE A 84 -14.52 -11.77 52.16
CA PHE A 84 -13.48 -10.93 52.78
C PHE A 84 -12.43 -11.58 53.71
N MET A 85 -11.14 -11.35 53.42
CA MET A 85 -10.38 -10.27 54.09
C MET A 85 -9.00 -10.00 53.46
N PHE A 86 -8.47 -8.79 53.71
CA PHE A 86 -7.05 -8.42 53.54
C PHE A 86 -6.27 -8.71 54.84
N PRO A 87 -4.93 -8.71 54.81
CA PRO A 87 -4.26 -7.57 55.47
C PRO A 87 -3.10 -6.97 54.66
N GLN A 88 -2.80 -5.70 54.94
CA GLN A 88 -1.52 -5.08 54.62
C GLN A 88 -0.49 -5.39 55.72
N LEU A 89 0.80 -5.31 55.40
CA LEU A 89 1.82 -5.05 56.43
C LEU A 89 2.89 -4.08 55.92
N LEU A 90 3.10 -3.00 56.66
CA LEU A 90 4.23 -2.08 56.52
C LEU A 90 5.41 -2.58 57.36
N PHE A 91 6.64 -2.33 56.93
CA PHE A 91 7.72 -1.94 57.85
C PHE A 91 8.74 -1.01 57.15
N ARG A 92 9.68 -0.46 57.93
CA ARG A 92 10.21 0.91 57.74
C ARG A 92 11.73 0.97 57.91
N ILE A 93 12.39 1.76 57.05
CA ILE A 93 13.84 2.01 57.06
C ILE A 93 14.25 2.98 58.19
N PRO A 94 15.36 2.76 58.93
CA PRO A 94 16.04 3.77 59.76
C PRO A 94 17.12 4.55 58.97
N LYS A 95 17.44 5.79 59.40
CA LYS A 95 18.36 6.73 58.73
C LYS A 95 19.70 6.93 59.47
N GLY A 96 20.74 7.30 58.71
CA GLY A 96 21.96 8.01 59.14
C GLY A 96 22.91 8.15 57.93
N ILE A 97 23.17 9.32 57.31
CA ILE A 97 23.74 10.60 57.81
C ILE A 97 25.20 10.35 58.25
N LYS A 98 26.25 10.89 57.59
CA LYS A 98 26.54 12.34 57.40
C LYS A 98 27.61 12.62 56.29
N GLU A 99 27.64 13.85 55.76
CA GLU A 99 28.77 14.67 55.18
C GLU A 99 29.98 14.00 54.44
N MET A 100 30.65 14.60 53.43
CA MET A 100 30.69 15.98 52.90
C MET A 100 31.15 15.98 51.40
N GLU A 101 30.87 17.04 50.63
CA GLU A 101 31.45 17.29 49.28
C GLU A 101 32.74 18.14 49.40
N PRO A 102 33.62 18.27 48.35
CA PRO A 102 33.35 19.31 47.35
C PRO A 102 33.90 19.10 45.91
N THR A 103 33.54 20.03 45.01
CA THR A 103 34.25 20.46 43.76
C THR A 103 34.14 19.64 42.46
N MET A 104 33.08 19.95 41.69
CA MET A 104 33.10 20.45 40.28
C MET A 104 33.70 19.61 39.10
N PRO A 105 33.29 19.90 37.84
CA PRO A 105 32.99 18.81 36.89
C PRO A 105 33.98 18.60 35.73
N ARG A 106 34.02 17.36 35.22
CA ARG A 106 34.57 17.00 33.90
C ARG A 106 33.46 16.65 32.91
N LYS A 107 33.06 17.62 32.06
CA LYS A 107 32.22 17.40 30.86
C LYS A 107 32.66 18.30 29.70
N MET A 108 33.92 18.17 29.24
CA MET A 108 34.36 18.77 27.97
C MET A 108 35.60 18.09 27.37
N LEU A 109 35.44 16.81 27.00
CA LEU A 109 36.28 15.97 26.10
C LEU A 109 35.57 14.60 26.10
N THR A 110 35.25 13.92 24.99
CA THR A 110 35.70 14.03 23.60
C THR A 110 34.52 13.91 22.60
N ILE A 111 34.08 15.01 21.99
CA ILE A 111 33.20 15.00 20.79
C ILE A 111 34.00 15.58 19.62
N LEU A 112 35.11 14.91 19.27
CA LEU A 112 36.00 15.34 18.19
C LEU A 112 36.92 14.21 17.67
N MET A 113 36.35 13.01 17.48
CA MET A 113 37.07 11.86 16.92
C MET A 113 36.18 10.93 16.07
N GLY A 114 35.18 11.51 15.38
CA GLY A 114 34.17 10.78 14.59
C GLY A 114 33.87 11.38 13.21
N LEU A 115 34.78 12.20 12.66
CA LEU A 115 34.59 12.94 11.40
C LEU A 115 35.88 13.03 10.58
N ALA A 116 36.65 11.93 10.52
CA ALA A 116 37.95 11.86 9.83
C ALA A 116 38.22 10.52 9.12
N THR A 117 37.17 9.76 8.77
CA THR A 117 37.27 8.43 8.13
C THR A 117 36.32 8.27 6.93
N LEU A 118 36.25 9.31 6.09
CA LEU A 118 35.76 9.23 4.71
C LEU A 118 36.81 9.83 3.78
N LEU A 119 36.90 9.28 2.56
CA LEU A 119 37.93 9.55 1.54
C LEU A 119 39.35 9.03 1.89
N ILE A 120 39.62 7.78 1.55
CA ILE A 120 40.65 7.37 0.57
C ILE A 120 40.38 5.90 0.20
N VAL A 121 40.17 5.63 -1.09
CA VAL A 121 40.31 4.29 -1.68
C VAL A 121 41.17 4.49 -2.92
N HIS A 122 42.46 4.14 -2.81
CA HIS A 122 43.33 4.08 -3.99
C HIS A 122 43.08 2.76 -4.72
N VAL A 123 42.88 2.85 -6.03
CA VAL A 123 43.01 1.70 -6.92
C VAL A 123 44.51 1.42 -7.10
N ASN A 124 44.92 0.18 -6.91
CA ASN A 124 46.18 -0.36 -7.41
C ASN A 124 45.99 -1.87 -7.67
N GLY A 125 46.58 -2.36 -8.76
CA GLY A 125 46.48 -3.77 -9.17
C GLY A 125 47.84 -4.46 -9.22
N GLU A 126 47.78 -5.78 -9.40
CA GLU A 126 48.83 -6.66 -9.93
C GLU A 126 50.22 -6.62 -9.26
N ASN A 127 50.58 -7.70 -8.56
CA ASN A 127 51.45 -8.74 -9.14
C ASN A 127 51.47 -10.02 -8.28
N SER A 128 51.79 -11.17 -8.90
CA SER A 128 51.69 -12.56 -8.36
C SER A 128 53.07 -13.07 -7.87
N PRO A 129 53.39 -14.39 -7.66
CA PRO A 129 52.65 -15.69 -7.79
C PRO A 129 52.97 -16.70 -6.62
N PRO A 130 53.05 -18.05 -6.78
CA PRO A 130 52.08 -19.07 -7.26
C PRO A 130 51.83 -20.26 -6.27
N PHE A 131 50.99 -21.23 -6.69
CA PHE A 131 50.74 -22.59 -6.13
C PHE A 131 49.94 -22.70 -4.80
N ASP A 132 49.17 -23.77 -4.52
CA ASP A 132 48.92 -25.01 -5.29
C ASP A 132 47.42 -25.45 -5.26
N HIS A 133 47.03 -26.38 -6.15
CA HIS A 133 45.67 -26.92 -6.27
C HIS A 133 45.43 -28.21 -5.46
N GLN A 134 44.38 -28.24 -4.63
CA GLN A 134 43.51 -29.43 -4.57
C GLN A 134 42.09 -29.19 -4.02
N LYS A 135 41.10 -29.72 -4.76
CA LYS A 135 39.72 -30.11 -4.38
C LYS A 135 38.99 -29.33 -3.26
N LEU A 136 37.91 -28.65 -3.65
CA LEU A 136 36.59 -28.88 -3.06
C LEU A 136 35.47 -28.61 -4.09
N THR A 137 34.64 -29.61 -4.39
CA THR A 137 33.61 -29.55 -5.44
C THR A 137 32.23 -29.20 -4.86
N ILE A 138 32.00 -27.92 -4.59
CA ILE A 138 30.67 -27.38 -4.23
C ILE A 138 30.53 -25.99 -4.86
N ASP A 139 29.96 -25.86 -6.07
CA ASP A 139 29.50 -24.53 -6.55
C ASP A 139 28.51 -24.48 -7.74
N GLY A 140 28.05 -25.62 -8.28
CA GLY A 140 27.12 -25.63 -9.42
C GLY A 140 25.81 -24.86 -9.16
N HIS A 141 25.34 -24.81 -7.91
CA HIS A 141 24.07 -24.18 -7.56
C HIS A 141 24.18 -22.66 -7.32
N TYR A 142 25.37 -22.15 -6.95
CA TYR A 142 25.61 -20.72 -6.73
C TYR A 142 25.84 -19.99 -8.06
N LEU A 143 26.59 -20.60 -8.98
CA LEU A 143 26.76 -20.11 -10.36
C LEU A 143 25.43 -20.04 -11.12
N ASP A 144 24.57 -21.05 -10.98
CA ASP A 144 23.21 -21.05 -11.56
C ASP A 144 22.32 -19.94 -10.98
N GLN A 145 22.37 -19.70 -9.66
CA GLN A 145 21.68 -18.57 -9.02
C GLN A 145 22.22 -17.21 -9.51
N LEU A 146 23.55 -17.07 -9.64
CA LEU A 146 24.18 -15.87 -10.20
C LEU A 146 23.76 -15.63 -11.65
N GLN A 147 23.75 -16.66 -12.50
CA GLN A 147 23.29 -16.55 -13.89
C GLN A 147 21.80 -16.19 -13.99
N LYS A 148 20.94 -16.75 -13.13
CA LYS A 148 19.52 -16.39 -13.07
C LYS A 148 19.30 -14.94 -12.61
N MET A 149 20.04 -14.49 -11.60
CA MET A 149 20.03 -13.08 -11.16
C MET A 149 20.59 -12.13 -12.24
N GLN A 150 21.63 -12.54 -12.99
CA GLN A 150 22.17 -11.77 -14.11
C GLN A 150 21.19 -11.70 -15.27
N ALA A 151 20.51 -12.80 -15.63
CA ALA A 151 19.46 -12.82 -16.65
C ALA A 151 18.27 -11.93 -16.27
N PHE A 152 17.87 -11.93 -14.98
CA PHE A 152 16.82 -11.05 -14.46
C PHE A 152 17.25 -9.57 -14.47
N LYS A 153 18.50 -9.26 -14.11
CA LYS A 153 19.05 -7.91 -14.29
C LYS A 153 19.09 -7.49 -15.77
N HIS A 154 19.45 -8.40 -16.68
CA HIS A 154 19.45 -8.12 -18.10
C HIS A 154 18.04 -7.83 -18.64
N SER A 155 17.00 -8.60 -18.26
CA SER A 155 15.64 -8.33 -18.74
C SER A 155 15.09 -6.98 -18.24
N LEU A 156 15.42 -6.59 -17.00
CA LEU A 156 15.11 -5.25 -16.47
C LEU A 156 15.87 -4.14 -17.21
N LEU A 157 17.15 -4.35 -17.54
CA LEU A 157 17.97 -3.38 -18.29
C LEU A 157 17.51 -3.25 -19.75
N THR A 158 17.19 -4.35 -20.43
CA THR A 158 16.65 -4.33 -21.81
C THR A 158 15.28 -3.67 -21.87
N ARG A 159 14.41 -3.85 -20.85
CA ARG A 159 13.17 -3.07 -20.72
C ARG A 159 13.44 -1.57 -20.52
N ARG A 160 14.51 -1.17 -19.82
CA ARG A 160 14.94 0.24 -19.71
C ARG A 160 15.55 0.80 -21.00
N GLN A 161 16.26 0.00 -21.79
CA GLN A 161 16.83 0.43 -23.08
C GLN A 161 15.77 0.65 -24.18
N LEU A 162 14.58 0.09 -24.03
CA LEU A 162 13.40 0.45 -24.84
C LEU A 162 12.67 1.71 -24.33
N ALA A 163 13.15 2.34 -23.25
CA ALA A 163 12.57 3.53 -22.64
C ALA A 163 13.54 4.74 -22.59
N THR A 164 14.72 4.65 -23.21
CA THR A 164 15.64 5.79 -23.36
C THR A 164 15.21 6.69 -24.51
N ALA A 165 14.64 7.86 -24.18
CA ALA A 165 14.43 8.93 -25.13
C ALA A 165 15.79 9.46 -25.69
N PRO A 166 15.85 9.89 -26.96
CA PRO A 166 17.08 10.42 -27.54
C PRO A 166 17.47 11.77 -26.90
N SER A 167 18.77 11.94 -26.63
CA SER A 167 19.34 13.18 -26.08
C SER A 167 19.24 14.32 -27.10
N ILE A 168 18.47 15.36 -26.77
CA ILE A 168 18.31 16.55 -27.62
C ILE A 168 19.59 17.39 -27.59
N SER A 169 20.30 17.44 -28.71
CA SER A 169 21.34 18.44 -28.96
C SER A 169 20.70 19.76 -29.40
N SER A 170 21.17 20.88 -28.85
CA SER A 170 20.63 22.21 -29.14
C SER A 170 21.18 22.78 -30.45
N SER A 171 20.41 22.62 -31.53
CA SER A 171 20.57 23.36 -32.79
C SER A 171 19.22 23.92 -33.25
N PRO A 172 19.17 25.15 -33.82
CA PRO A 172 17.91 25.79 -34.17
C PRO A 172 17.27 25.14 -35.40
N ALA A 173 16.11 24.51 -35.21
CA ALA A 173 15.26 24.07 -36.32
C ALA A 173 14.61 25.27 -37.04
N PRO A 174 14.38 25.21 -38.37
CA PRO A 174 13.67 26.27 -39.09
C PRO A 174 12.23 26.43 -38.59
N ALA A 175 11.68 27.65 -38.68
CA ALA A 175 10.27 27.87 -38.44
C ALA A 175 9.41 27.07 -39.44
N PRO A 176 8.33 26.41 -39.02
CA PRO A 176 7.50 25.62 -39.91
C PRO A 176 6.81 26.54 -40.93
N GLN A 177 7.05 26.31 -42.21
CA GLN A 177 6.25 26.92 -43.27
C GLN A 177 4.79 26.46 -43.13
N ALA A 178 3.85 27.39 -43.29
CA ALA A 178 2.43 27.07 -43.26
C ALA A 178 2.06 26.16 -44.45
N THR A 179 1.86 24.87 -44.17
CA THR A 179 1.29 23.93 -45.13
C THR A 179 -0.19 24.25 -45.30
N ASN A 180 -0.60 24.61 -46.52
CA ASN A 180 -1.99 24.91 -46.84
C ASN A 180 -2.86 23.65 -46.64
N GLN A 181 -3.52 23.55 -45.48
CA GLN A 181 -4.54 22.52 -45.26
C GLN A 181 -5.84 22.88 -46.00
N PRO A 182 -6.60 21.90 -46.51
CA PRO A 182 -7.90 22.15 -47.10
C PRO A 182 -8.90 22.78 -46.11
N PRO A 183 -9.83 23.65 -46.57
CA PRO A 183 -10.88 24.20 -45.71
C PRO A 183 -11.80 23.09 -45.18
N GLY A 184 -11.70 22.77 -43.89
CA GLY A 184 -12.47 21.71 -43.24
C GLY A 184 -11.75 20.99 -42.10
N SER A 185 -10.42 21.10 -42.01
CA SER A 185 -9.63 20.59 -40.88
C SER A 185 -10.02 21.28 -39.57
N ARG A 186 -10.81 20.61 -38.72
CA ARG A 186 -11.05 21.04 -37.34
C ARG A 186 -9.84 20.66 -36.47
N PRO A 187 -9.54 21.42 -35.40
CA PRO A 187 -8.40 21.12 -34.53
C PRO A 187 -8.48 19.70 -33.94
N CYS A 188 -7.34 19.01 -33.89
CA CYS A 188 -7.18 17.83 -33.04
C CYS A 188 -6.81 18.22 -31.59
N VAL A 189 -6.31 19.44 -31.39
CA VAL A 189 -5.97 19.99 -30.07
C VAL A 189 -6.99 21.07 -29.67
N TYR A 190 -7.51 20.95 -28.46
CA TYR A 190 -8.57 21.76 -27.88
C TYR A 190 -7.99 22.54 -26.70
N GLU A 191 -7.51 23.75 -27.00
CA GLU A 191 -6.83 24.65 -26.06
C GLU A 191 -7.86 25.33 -25.15
N VAL A 192 -7.90 24.99 -23.86
CA VAL A 192 -9.03 25.37 -22.97
C VAL A 192 -9.20 26.88 -22.79
N THR A 193 -8.13 27.69 -22.91
CA THR A 193 -8.25 29.15 -22.89
C THR A 193 -9.02 29.71 -24.09
N SER A 194 -8.97 29.04 -25.25
CA SER A 194 -9.78 29.39 -26.44
C SER A 194 -11.27 29.15 -26.22
N TYR A 195 -11.63 28.40 -25.18
CA TYR A 195 -13.00 28.17 -24.72
C TYR A 195 -13.46 29.16 -23.63
N GLY A 196 -12.57 30.04 -23.17
CA GLY A 196 -12.84 31.03 -22.12
C GLY A 196 -12.44 30.59 -20.70
N ALA A 197 -11.66 29.52 -20.55
CA ALA A 197 -11.13 29.10 -19.25
C ALA A 197 -10.10 30.12 -18.72
N ASP A 198 -10.14 30.41 -17.41
CA ASP A 198 -9.20 31.30 -16.72
C ASP A 198 -7.98 30.51 -16.23
N PRO A 199 -6.79 30.66 -16.85
CA PRO A 199 -5.58 29.94 -16.44
C PRO A 199 -4.95 30.49 -15.15
N THR A 200 -5.56 31.49 -14.50
CA THR A 200 -5.11 32.05 -13.22
C THR A 200 -5.84 31.49 -12.00
N GLY A 201 -6.85 30.63 -12.20
CA GLY A 201 -7.58 29.93 -11.13
C GLY A 201 -8.46 30.83 -10.27
N LYS A 202 -8.83 32.03 -10.74
CA LYS A 202 -9.66 33.00 -10.00
C LYS A 202 -11.13 32.92 -10.37
N LEU A 203 -11.43 32.51 -11.60
CA LEU A 203 -12.77 32.33 -12.12
C LEU A 203 -13.05 30.85 -12.39
N ASP A 204 -14.30 30.43 -12.12
CA ASP A 204 -14.76 29.08 -12.43
C ASP A 204 -14.70 28.82 -13.94
N SER A 205 -13.88 27.86 -14.32
CA SER A 205 -13.59 27.47 -15.70
C SER A 205 -14.37 26.22 -16.14
N THR A 206 -15.21 25.65 -15.27
CA THR A 206 -15.94 24.38 -15.50
C THR A 206 -16.63 24.33 -16.86
N GLU A 207 -17.45 25.33 -17.18
CA GLU A 207 -18.24 25.36 -18.42
C GLU A 207 -17.34 25.49 -19.67
N ALA A 208 -16.19 26.16 -19.56
CA ALA A 208 -15.23 26.28 -20.65
C ALA A 208 -14.51 24.95 -20.92
N LEU A 209 -14.07 24.24 -19.87
CA LEU A 209 -13.45 22.92 -20.01
C LEU A 209 -14.47 21.86 -20.48
N LEU A 210 -15.69 21.86 -19.96
CA LEU A 210 -16.77 21.00 -20.45
C LEU A 210 -17.13 21.27 -21.91
N LYS A 211 -17.09 22.53 -22.36
CA LYS A 211 -17.29 22.89 -23.77
C LYS A 211 -16.12 22.41 -24.65
N ALA A 212 -14.87 22.53 -24.21
CA ALA A 212 -13.71 21.98 -24.92
C ALA A 212 -13.80 20.44 -25.08
N ILE A 213 -14.18 19.74 -24.00
CA ILE A 213 -14.45 18.29 -24.02
C ILE A 213 -15.59 17.94 -24.98
N THR A 214 -16.69 18.70 -24.94
CA THR A 214 -17.86 18.49 -25.82
C THR A 214 -17.51 18.68 -27.29
N ASP A 215 -16.74 19.72 -27.63
CA ASP A 215 -16.26 19.96 -29.00
C ASP A 215 -15.28 18.88 -29.50
N ALA A 216 -14.46 18.30 -28.62
CA ALA A 216 -13.61 17.16 -28.96
C ALA A 216 -14.43 15.90 -29.27
N PHE A 217 -15.46 15.61 -28.48
CA PHE A 217 -16.40 14.51 -28.76
C PHE A 217 -17.22 14.75 -30.03
N ASN A 218 -17.50 16.02 -30.38
CA ASN A 218 -18.12 16.45 -31.64
C ASN A 218 -17.10 16.70 -32.78
N GLY A 219 -15.83 16.39 -32.55
CA GLY A 219 -14.73 16.57 -33.47
C GLY A 219 -14.68 15.52 -34.60
N PRO A 220 -13.65 15.62 -35.47
CA PRO A 220 -13.31 14.60 -36.47
C PRO A 220 -13.17 13.21 -35.83
N SER A 221 -13.38 12.16 -36.63
CA SER A 221 -13.32 10.80 -36.12
C SER A 221 -13.18 9.75 -37.21
N GLU A 222 -12.33 8.77 -36.96
CA GLU A 222 -12.03 7.69 -37.88
C GLU A 222 -12.67 6.39 -37.40
N GLY A 223 -13.99 6.31 -37.56
CA GLY A 223 -14.79 5.15 -37.17
C GLY A 223 -14.87 4.93 -35.66
N PHE A 224 -14.62 3.69 -35.24
CA PHE A 224 -14.84 3.20 -33.89
C PHE A 224 -13.66 2.33 -33.45
N LEU A 225 -13.28 2.40 -32.17
CA LEU A 225 -12.31 1.46 -31.58
C LEU A 225 -13.00 0.12 -31.27
N MET A 226 -14.18 0.21 -30.64
CA MET A 226 -15.10 -0.90 -30.38
C MET A 226 -16.54 -0.47 -30.66
N LYS A 227 -17.47 -1.43 -30.77
CA LYS A 227 -18.89 -1.15 -31.03
C LYS A 227 -19.47 -0.19 -29.97
N GLY A 228 -19.77 1.04 -30.38
CA GLY A 228 -20.31 2.09 -29.50
C GLY A 228 -19.25 3.02 -28.88
N ILE A 229 -17.96 2.88 -29.24
CA ILE A 229 -16.87 3.75 -28.78
C ILE A 229 -16.24 4.45 -29.99
N LYS A 230 -16.64 5.72 -30.21
CA LYS A 230 -16.18 6.58 -31.31
C LYS A 230 -14.67 6.84 -31.20
N ASN A 231 -13.90 6.61 -32.28
CA ASN A 231 -12.48 6.93 -32.33
C ASN A 231 -12.27 8.43 -32.61
N LEU A 232 -11.78 9.20 -31.62
CA LEU A 232 -11.56 10.64 -31.75
C LEU A 232 -10.23 11.03 -32.43
N GLY A 233 -9.51 10.09 -33.05
CA GLY A 233 -8.34 10.38 -33.88
C GLY A 233 -7.13 10.95 -33.14
N GLY A 234 -7.07 10.80 -31.81
CA GLY A 234 -6.00 11.34 -30.98
C GLY A 234 -6.32 12.73 -30.40
N ALA A 235 -7.59 13.12 -30.35
CA ALA A 235 -8.05 14.41 -29.83
C ALA A 235 -7.43 14.72 -28.45
N HIS A 236 -7.00 15.97 -28.26
CA HIS A 236 -6.21 16.38 -27.09
C HIS A 236 -6.80 17.64 -26.44
N ILE A 237 -7.35 17.49 -25.24
CA ILE A 237 -7.70 18.63 -24.36
C ILE A 237 -6.41 19.12 -23.70
N ASN A 238 -5.99 20.33 -24.04
CA ASN A 238 -4.72 20.92 -23.60
C ASN A 238 -4.98 22.04 -22.59
N LEU A 239 -4.41 21.90 -21.39
CA LEU A 239 -4.56 22.86 -20.29
C LEU A 239 -3.45 23.95 -20.28
N GLN A 240 -2.47 23.88 -21.19
CA GLN A 240 -1.50 24.96 -21.47
C GLN A 240 -0.61 25.41 -20.28
N GLY A 241 -0.52 24.59 -19.22
CA GLY A 241 0.18 24.92 -17.97
C GLY A 241 -0.59 25.86 -17.04
N GLY A 242 -1.84 26.21 -17.37
CA GLY A 242 -2.69 27.05 -16.53
C GLY A 242 -3.21 26.33 -15.28
N ASN A 243 -3.65 27.11 -14.30
CA ASN A 243 -4.42 26.62 -13.16
C ASN A 243 -5.90 26.98 -13.33
N TYR A 244 -6.79 26.01 -13.23
CA TYR A 244 -8.22 26.20 -13.50
C TYR A 244 -9.06 25.76 -12.30
N LEU A 245 -9.80 26.71 -11.75
CA LEU A 245 -10.80 26.44 -10.72
C LEU A 245 -12.04 25.80 -11.37
N ILE A 246 -12.57 24.73 -10.77
CA ILE A 246 -13.80 24.06 -11.22
C ILE A 246 -14.77 23.81 -10.06
N SER A 247 -16.07 24.00 -10.32
CA SER A 247 -17.16 23.80 -9.34
C SER A 247 -17.92 22.48 -9.55
N LYS A 248 -17.68 21.75 -10.65
CA LYS A 248 -18.37 20.49 -10.98
C LYS A 248 -17.39 19.51 -11.64
N PRO A 249 -17.62 18.18 -11.53
CA PRO A 249 -16.87 17.16 -12.26
C PRO A 249 -16.76 17.42 -13.76
N LEU A 250 -15.56 17.29 -14.33
CA LEU A 250 -15.33 17.25 -15.76
C LEU A 250 -15.72 15.87 -16.30
N ARG A 251 -17.02 15.60 -16.35
CA ARG A 251 -17.58 14.33 -16.80
C ARG A 251 -17.54 14.23 -18.33
N LEU A 252 -17.00 13.12 -18.84
CA LEU A 252 -16.98 12.87 -20.27
C LEU A 252 -18.40 12.59 -20.83
N PRO A 253 -18.70 12.98 -22.09
CA PRO A 253 -19.99 12.69 -22.71
C PRO A 253 -20.29 11.19 -22.83
N ALA A 254 -21.46 10.80 -22.32
CA ALA A 254 -21.97 9.43 -22.31
C ALA A 254 -22.30 8.82 -23.70
N SER A 255 -21.95 9.49 -24.80
CA SER A 255 -22.09 8.98 -26.18
C SER A 255 -21.08 7.90 -26.55
N GLY A 256 -20.03 7.73 -25.74
CA GLY A 256 -19.03 6.66 -25.87
C GLY A 256 -17.92 6.99 -26.87
N ALA A 257 -16.71 7.21 -26.38
CA ALA A 257 -15.57 7.62 -27.21
C ALA A 257 -14.22 7.20 -26.64
N GLY A 258 -13.20 7.23 -27.49
CA GLY A 258 -11.85 6.82 -27.15
C GLY A 258 -10.78 7.45 -28.03
N ASN A 259 -9.51 7.14 -27.76
CA ASN A 259 -8.35 7.79 -28.39
C ASN A 259 -8.35 9.31 -28.12
N LEU A 260 -8.37 9.65 -26.83
CA LEU A 260 -8.48 11.00 -26.27
C LEU A 260 -7.36 11.23 -25.24
N LYS A 261 -6.73 12.40 -25.26
CA LYS A 261 -5.76 12.86 -24.25
C LYS A 261 -6.31 14.07 -23.48
N ILE A 262 -6.07 14.14 -22.17
CA ILE A 262 -6.22 15.34 -21.34
C ILE A 262 -4.87 15.57 -20.65
N SER A 263 -4.25 16.76 -20.82
CA SER A 263 -2.95 17.02 -20.17
C SER A 263 -2.53 18.48 -20.01
N GLY A 264 -1.55 18.68 -19.12
CA GLY A 264 -0.70 19.86 -19.07
C GLY A 264 -1.28 21.02 -18.29
N GLY A 265 -1.47 20.91 -16.98
CA GLY A 265 -1.94 22.00 -16.12
C GLY A 265 -2.45 21.55 -14.75
N THR A 266 -3.08 22.48 -14.03
CA THR A 266 -3.69 22.22 -12.71
C THR A 266 -5.21 22.35 -12.77
N LEU A 267 -5.92 21.41 -12.15
CA LEU A 267 -7.33 21.55 -11.80
C LEU A 267 -7.45 21.70 -10.28
N THR A 268 -8.28 22.63 -9.82
CA THR A 268 -8.59 22.84 -8.40
C THR A 268 -10.09 22.86 -8.17
N ALA A 269 -10.59 22.06 -7.23
CA ALA A 269 -11.98 22.14 -6.78
C ALA A 269 -12.25 23.47 -6.04
N SER A 270 -13.35 24.15 -6.39
CA SER A 270 -13.89 25.22 -5.55
C SER A 270 -14.49 24.69 -4.25
N ASP A 271 -14.68 25.56 -3.26
CA ASP A 271 -15.24 25.19 -1.95
C ASP A 271 -16.66 24.58 -2.05
N ASP A 272 -17.39 24.91 -3.11
CA ASP A 272 -18.73 24.40 -3.43
C ASP A 272 -18.72 23.05 -4.21
N PHE A 273 -17.55 22.59 -4.70
CA PHE A 273 -17.45 21.38 -5.52
C PHE A 273 -18.04 20.14 -4.80
N PRO A 274 -18.77 19.22 -5.48
CA PRO A 274 -19.46 18.10 -4.82
C PRO A 274 -18.55 17.23 -3.93
N THR A 275 -19.01 16.92 -2.72
CA THR A 275 -18.26 16.07 -1.75
C THR A 275 -18.09 14.62 -2.18
N ASP A 276 -18.83 14.18 -3.21
CA ASP A 276 -18.91 12.85 -3.78
C ASP A 276 -18.55 12.82 -5.29
N GLY A 277 -18.15 13.96 -5.85
CA GLY A 277 -17.70 14.09 -7.24
C GLY A 277 -16.22 13.76 -7.44
N TYR A 278 -15.77 13.78 -8.69
CA TYR A 278 -14.37 13.61 -9.08
C TYR A 278 -13.97 14.73 -10.03
N LEU A 279 -12.75 15.29 -9.93
CA LEU A 279 -12.33 16.40 -10.81
C LEU A 279 -12.42 15.99 -12.29
N ILE A 280 -11.99 14.76 -12.62
CA ILE A 280 -12.14 14.15 -13.94
C ILE A 280 -12.95 12.85 -13.80
N ASP A 281 -14.06 12.74 -14.54
CA ASP A 281 -15.06 11.69 -14.34
C ASP A 281 -15.36 10.93 -15.65
N LEU A 282 -14.80 9.72 -15.76
CA LEU A 282 -15.01 8.79 -16.87
C LEU A 282 -16.13 7.80 -16.52
N SER A 283 -17.26 8.30 -16.03
CA SER A 283 -18.53 7.58 -15.98
C SER A 283 -19.45 7.98 -17.14
N ALA A 284 -20.46 7.15 -17.40
CA ALA A 284 -21.57 7.47 -18.29
C ALA A 284 -22.89 7.35 -17.52
N SER A 285 -23.95 7.93 -18.07
CA SER A 285 -25.29 7.76 -17.50
C SER A 285 -25.70 6.27 -17.44
N SER A 286 -26.49 5.91 -16.44
CA SER A 286 -26.92 4.53 -16.14
C SER A 286 -27.82 3.89 -17.22
N SER A 287 -28.14 4.62 -18.28
CA SER A 287 -28.86 4.15 -19.48
C SER A 287 -27.95 3.54 -20.57
N SER A 288 -26.62 3.54 -20.40
CA SER A 288 -25.70 2.89 -21.35
C SER A 288 -25.87 1.36 -21.36
N SER A 289 -26.24 0.81 -22.52
CA SER A 289 -26.38 -0.63 -22.76
C SER A 289 -25.10 -1.30 -23.28
N SER A 290 -24.02 -0.53 -23.44
CA SER A 290 -22.69 -1.03 -23.73
C SER A 290 -22.01 -1.58 -22.46
N SER A 291 -21.16 -2.59 -22.64
CA SER A 291 -20.31 -3.12 -21.54
C SER A 291 -19.31 -2.08 -21.06
N TYR A 292 -18.81 -1.25 -21.99
CA TYR A 292 -17.83 -0.19 -21.75
C TYR A 292 -18.28 1.13 -22.39
N ASN A 293 -17.83 2.24 -21.83
CA ASN A 293 -18.13 3.60 -22.28
C ASN A 293 -16.95 4.22 -23.03
N TYR A 294 -15.74 4.02 -22.51
CA TYR A 294 -14.53 4.69 -22.98
C TYR A 294 -13.39 3.69 -23.21
N GLU A 295 -12.53 3.97 -24.19
CA GLU A 295 -11.35 3.16 -24.50
C GLU A 295 -10.14 4.05 -24.82
N TYR A 296 -8.95 3.65 -24.36
CA TYR A 296 -7.70 4.34 -24.71
C TYR A 296 -7.76 5.86 -24.42
N ILE A 297 -8.25 6.20 -23.22
CA ILE A 297 -8.21 7.56 -22.66
C ILE A 297 -6.87 7.74 -21.94
N THR A 298 -6.19 8.85 -22.19
CA THR A 298 -4.93 9.22 -21.52
C THR A 298 -5.11 10.48 -20.69
N ILE A 299 -4.95 10.37 -19.38
CA ILE A 299 -4.89 11.48 -18.43
C ILE A 299 -3.44 11.61 -18.00
N LYS A 300 -2.79 12.73 -18.29
CA LYS A 300 -1.33 12.83 -18.15
C LYS A 300 -0.82 14.24 -17.84
N ASP A 301 0.30 14.36 -17.12
CA ASP A 301 0.98 15.64 -16.86
C ASP A 301 0.04 16.67 -16.20
N LEU A 302 -0.65 16.26 -15.12
CA LEU A 302 -1.64 17.08 -14.41
C LEU A 302 -1.35 17.19 -12.91
N MET A 303 -1.65 18.35 -12.33
CA MET A 303 -1.90 18.49 -10.90
C MET A 303 -3.40 18.56 -10.64
N LEU A 304 -3.88 17.78 -9.67
CA LEU A 304 -5.29 17.68 -9.29
C LEU A 304 -5.41 17.99 -7.79
N ASP A 305 -5.82 19.22 -7.46
CA ASP A 305 -6.10 19.61 -6.08
C ASP A 305 -7.61 19.50 -5.80
N CYS A 306 -8.00 18.51 -5.01
CA CYS A 306 -9.41 18.24 -4.74
C CYS A 306 -9.96 19.11 -3.59
N ASN A 307 -9.17 20.01 -2.97
CA ASN A 307 -9.61 20.97 -1.94
C ASN A 307 -10.45 20.37 -0.78
N PHE A 308 -10.15 19.12 -0.40
CA PHE A 308 -10.93 18.32 0.56
C PHE A 308 -12.40 18.07 0.16
N ARG A 309 -12.68 18.05 -1.14
CA ARG A 309 -13.98 17.79 -1.80
C ARG A 309 -13.85 16.62 -2.79
N GLY A 310 -14.53 15.50 -2.52
CA GLY A 310 -14.60 14.37 -3.44
C GLY A 310 -13.23 13.73 -3.75
N GLY A 311 -13.05 13.33 -5.01
CA GLY A 311 -11.87 12.61 -5.48
C GLY A 311 -11.19 13.23 -6.71
N GLY A 312 -10.04 12.66 -7.08
CA GLY A 312 -9.24 13.15 -8.21
C GLY A 312 -9.77 12.67 -9.57
N ILE A 313 -9.70 11.36 -9.80
CA ILE A 313 -10.07 10.72 -11.08
C ILE A 313 -11.00 9.54 -10.82
N SER A 314 -12.09 9.42 -11.59
CA SER A 314 -12.92 8.21 -11.63
C SER A 314 -12.91 7.57 -13.02
N VAL A 315 -12.67 6.25 -13.08
CA VAL A 315 -12.58 5.44 -14.30
C VAL A 315 -13.59 4.30 -14.23
N ILE A 316 -14.79 4.48 -14.82
CA ILE A 316 -15.89 3.53 -14.69
C ILE A 316 -16.24 2.91 -16.05
N LYS A 317 -16.31 1.57 -16.12
CA LYS A 317 -16.59 0.81 -17.35
C LYS A 317 -15.74 1.27 -18.53
N SER A 318 -14.43 1.34 -18.32
CA SER A 318 -13.46 1.80 -19.32
C SER A 318 -12.42 0.73 -19.63
N LEU A 319 -11.79 0.83 -20.80
CA LEU A 319 -10.71 -0.05 -21.25
C LEU A 319 -9.44 0.75 -21.53
N ARG A 320 -8.27 0.18 -21.20
CA ARG A 320 -6.96 0.67 -21.69
C ARG A 320 -6.64 2.12 -21.29
N THR A 321 -7.17 2.56 -20.15
CA THR A 321 -7.01 3.93 -19.65
C THR A 321 -5.62 4.13 -19.06
N GLY A 322 -4.89 5.15 -19.53
CA GLY A 322 -3.59 5.54 -18.99
C GLY A 322 -3.72 6.73 -18.04
N ILE A 323 -3.18 6.61 -16.82
CA ILE A 323 -2.98 7.72 -15.89
C ILE A 323 -1.47 7.82 -15.62
N ASP A 324 -0.83 8.93 -15.97
CA ASP A 324 0.63 9.02 -16.06
C ASP A 324 1.17 10.40 -15.65
N ASN A 325 2.14 10.44 -14.74
CA ASN A 325 2.76 11.69 -14.28
C ASN A 325 1.72 12.70 -13.73
N CYS A 326 0.86 12.22 -12.82
CA CYS A 326 -0.13 13.05 -12.13
C CYS A 326 0.28 13.30 -10.67
N TYR A 327 0.01 14.51 -10.15
CA TYR A 327 0.09 14.83 -8.72
C TYR A 327 -1.32 15.08 -8.20
N ILE A 328 -1.82 14.24 -7.29
CA ILE A 328 -3.21 14.27 -6.82
C ILE A 328 -3.26 14.50 -5.32
N SER A 329 -3.76 15.66 -4.90
CA SER A 329 -3.82 16.07 -3.49
C SER A 329 -5.24 16.35 -3.00
N HIS A 330 -5.41 16.33 -1.68
CA HIS A 330 -6.60 16.82 -0.97
C HIS A 330 -7.92 16.14 -1.34
N PHE A 331 -7.91 14.87 -1.79
CA PHE A 331 -9.14 14.07 -1.93
C PHE A 331 -9.73 13.73 -0.55
N ASN A 332 -11.05 13.71 -0.42
CA ASN A 332 -11.73 13.23 0.79
C ASN A 332 -12.34 11.82 0.63
N THR A 333 -12.53 11.34 -0.60
CA THR A 333 -12.92 9.96 -0.94
C THR A 333 -11.74 9.18 -1.52
N GLU A 334 -11.61 9.14 -2.85
CA GLU A 334 -10.59 8.42 -3.60
C GLU A 334 -9.69 9.38 -4.42
N GLY A 335 -8.37 9.21 -4.34
CA GLY A 335 -7.45 9.89 -5.28
C GLY A 335 -7.69 9.43 -6.72
N ILE A 336 -7.74 8.11 -6.94
CA ILE A 336 -8.17 7.46 -8.18
C ILE A 336 -9.12 6.29 -7.86
N LEU A 337 -10.32 6.29 -8.45
CA LEU A 337 -11.23 5.15 -8.50
C LEU A 337 -11.16 4.48 -9.89
N VAL A 338 -11.08 3.15 -9.92
CA VAL A 338 -11.24 2.33 -11.13
C VAL A 338 -12.31 1.26 -10.87
N GLN A 339 -13.36 1.19 -11.69
CA GLN A 339 -14.49 0.28 -11.47
C GLN A 339 -15.03 -0.34 -12.78
N ASP A 340 -15.41 -1.62 -12.74
CA ASP A 340 -16.12 -2.34 -13.83
C ASP A 340 -15.41 -2.29 -15.21
N GLY A 341 -14.08 -2.13 -15.22
CA GLY A 341 -13.24 -2.00 -16.42
C GLY A 341 -11.96 -2.84 -16.33
N HIS A 342 -11.19 -2.81 -17.42
CA HIS A 342 -9.94 -3.58 -17.56
C HIS A 342 -8.79 -2.70 -18.07
N GLU A 343 -7.55 -3.17 -17.88
CA GLU A 343 -6.33 -2.62 -18.50
C GLU A 343 -6.07 -1.14 -18.15
N THR A 344 -6.51 -0.67 -16.98
CA THR A 344 -6.16 0.69 -16.49
C THR A 344 -4.75 0.69 -15.91
N TYR A 345 -3.86 1.52 -16.45
CA TYR A 345 -2.44 1.60 -16.07
C TYR A 345 -2.12 2.96 -15.45
N ILE A 346 -1.96 2.97 -14.12
CA ILE A 346 -1.60 4.14 -13.30
C ILE A 346 -0.09 4.12 -13.08
N ARG A 347 0.62 5.19 -13.47
CA ARG A 347 2.10 5.22 -13.45
C ARG A 347 2.70 6.57 -13.08
N ASN A 348 3.96 6.58 -12.64
CA ASN A 348 4.79 7.78 -12.45
C ASN A 348 4.14 8.89 -11.59
N SER A 349 3.20 8.53 -10.70
CA SER A 349 2.26 9.49 -10.08
C SER A 349 2.45 9.60 -8.57
N PHE A 350 2.03 10.74 -8.01
CA PHE A 350 2.14 11.09 -6.60
C PHE A 350 0.74 11.37 -6.05
N LEU A 351 0.35 10.72 -4.95
CA LEU A 351 -0.99 10.85 -4.39
C LEU A 351 -0.96 11.05 -2.87
N GLY A 352 -1.76 11.99 -2.36
CA GLY A 352 -2.07 12.00 -0.94
C GLY A 352 -3.11 13.02 -0.45
N GLN A 353 -3.90 12.60 0.52
CA GLN A 353 -4.97 13.38 1.15
C GLN A 353 -4.48 14.68 1.81
N HIS A 354 -3.26 14.70 2.34
CA HIS A 354 -2.60 15.88 2.93
C HIS A 354 -1.17 15.97 2.40
N ILE A 355 -0.75 17.13 1.87
CA ILE A 355 0.62 17.32 1.36
C ILE A 355 1.61 17.28 2.55
N THR A 356 2.39 16.20 2.63
CA THR A 356 3.31 15.94 3.74
C THR A 356 4.52 15.13 3.29
N ALA A 357 5.60 15.17 4.08
CA ALA A 357 6.81 14.36 3.93
C ALA A 357 6.91 13.27 5.02
N GLY A 358 5.81 12.96 5.71
CA GLY A 358 5.74 12.08 6.87
C GLY A 358 5.77 12.84 8.20
N GLY A 359 5.32 12.18 9.28
CA GLY A 359 5.27 12.78 10.62
C GLY A 359 4.20 13.85 10.82
N ASP A 360 3.11 13.80 10.04
CA ASP A 360 2.00 14.76 10.11
C ASP A 360 1.25 14.62 11.46
N PRO A 361 1.07 15.68 12.27
CA PRO A 361 0.31 15.60 13.52
C PRO A 361 -1.15 15.13 13.34
N GLY A 362 -1.73 15.33 12.15
CA GLY A 362 -3.06 14.91 11.75
C GLY A 362 -3.15 13.50 11.16
N GLU A 363 -2.04 12.76 11.00
CA GLU A 363 -1.99 11.45 10.31
C GLU A 363 -3.01 10.43 10.84
N ARG A 364 -3.25 10.44 12.16
CA ARG A 364 -4.26 9.60 12.83
C ARG A 364 -5.68 9.82 12.30
N ASN A 365 -5.97 10.99 11.74
CA ASN A 365 -7.26 11.39 11.20
C ASN A 365 -7.38 11.19 9.68
N PHE A 366 -6.29 10.81 8.98
CA PHE A 366 -6.36 10.48 7.56
C PHE A 366 -7.41 9.37 7.32
N SER A 367 -8.23 9.55 6.29
CA SER A 367 -9.49 8.83 6.06
C SER A 367 -9.68 8.35 4.62
N GLY A 368 -9.11 9.05 3.63
CA GLY A 368 -9.28 8.75 2.21
C GLY A 368 -8.49 7.52 1.75
N THR A 369 -8.79 7.05 0.55
CA THR A 369 -8.05 5.98 -0.14
C THR A 369 -7.32 6.57 -1.35
N ALA A 370 -6.01 6.36 -1.51
CA ALA A 370 -5.30 7.00 -2.63
C ALA A 370 -5.65 6.35 -3.98
N ILE A 371 -5.69 5.03 -4.07
CA ILE A 371 -6.11 4.28 -5.27
C ILE A 371 -7.07 3.16 -4.88
N ASN A 372 -8.22 3.05 -5.54
CA ASN A 372 -9.20 1.99 -5.35
C ASN A 372 -9.44 1.23 -6.67
N LEU A 373 -8.97 -0.02 -6.75
CA LEU A 373 -9.09 -0.91 -7.90
C LEU A 373 -10.28 -1.88 -7.71
N MET A 374 -11.47 -1.45 -8.12
CA MET A 374 -12.71 -2.23 -8.19
C MET A 374 -12.88 -2.88 -9.59
N GLY A 375 -11.79 -3.40 -10.15
CA GLY A 375 -11.73 -4.02 -11.47
C GLY A 375 -10.47 -4.89 -11.63
N ASN A 376 -10.39 -5.66 -12.71
CA ASN A 376 -9.29 -6.61 -12.96
C ASN A 376 -8.34 -6.16 -14.08
N ASP A 377 -7.20 -6.85 -14.18
CA ASP A 377 -6.17 -6.65 -15.21
C ASP A 377 -5.50 -5.27 -15.21
N ASN A 378 -5.60 -4.52 -14.10
CA ASN A 378 -5.02 -3.18 -13.94
C ASN A 378 -3.57 -3.25 -13.43
N ALA A 379 -2.83 -2.15 -13.63
CA ALA A 379 -1.46 -2.02 -13.18
C ALA A 379 -1.23 -0.68 -12.46
N VAL A 380 -0.50 -0.73 -11.34
CA VAL A 380 0.04 0.44 -10.64
C VAL A 380 1.57 0.32 -10.64
N THR A 381 2.27 1.23 -11.31
CA THR A 381 3.71 1.12 -11.56
C THR A 381 4.45 2.41 -11.24
N ASP A 382 5.43 2.37 -10.33
CA ASP A 382 6.28 3.52 -9.98
C ASP A 382 5.44 4.71 -9.48
N VAL A 383 4.68 4.47 -8.40
CA VAL A 383 3.70 5.41 -7.82
C VAL A 383 4.02 5.65 -6.34
N VAL A 384 3.99 6.91 -5.91
CA VAL A 384 4.25 7.33 -4.52
C VAL A 384 2.95 7.75 -3.85
N ILE A 385 2.69 7.23 -2.67
CA ILE A 385 1.50 7.53 -1.87
C ILE A 385 1.94 8.06 -0.51
N PHE A 386 1.76 9.36 -0.31
CA PHE A 386 2.33 10.12 0.82
C PHE A 386 1.34 10.39 1.97
N SER A 387 0.03 10.21 1.76
CA SER A 387 -0.98 10.33 2.82
C SER A 387 -2.34 9.77 2.39
N ALA A 388 -2.91 8.89 3.21
CA ALA A 388 -4.22 8.25 3.02
C ALA A 388 -4.44 7.30 4.21
N ALA A 389 -5.68 6.96 4.55
CA ALA A 389 -5.94 5.81 5.42
C ALA A 389 -5.49 4.50 4.75
N ILE A 390 -5.74 4.37 3.45
CA ILE A 390 -5.39 3.20 2.64
C ILE A 390 -4.66 3.67 1.40
N GLY A 391 -3.45 3.13 1.15
CA GLY A 391 -2.69 3.46 -0.05
C GLY A 391 -3.36 2.91 -1.31
N VAL A 392 -3.28 1.59 -1.51
CA VAL A 392 -3.99 0.90 -2.61
C VAL A 392 -5.01 -0.09 -2.06
N MET A 393 -6.29 0.17 -2.28
CA MET A 393 -7.37 -0.80 -2.13
C MET A 393 -7.47 -1.63 -3.41
N VAL A 394 -7.52 -2.96 -3.28
CA VAL A 394 -7.74 -3.88 -4.41
C VAL A 394 -8.96 -4.75 -4.09
N SER A 395 -10.00 -4.62 -4.92
CA SER A 395 -11.24 -5.39 -4.84
C SER A 395 -11.68 -5.98 -6.18
N GLY A 396 -10.74 -6.08 -7.14
CA GLY A 396 -10.83 -6.89 -8.35
C GLY A 396 -9.63 -7.84 -8.51
N GLN A 397 -9.73 -8.76 -9.48
CA GLN A 397 -8.80 -9.89 -9.66
C GLN A 397 -7.56 -9.51 -10.51
N ALA A 398 -6.57 -10.41 -10.57
CA ALA A 398 -5.46 -10.39 -11.54
C ALA A 398 -4.53 -9.14 -11.57
N ASN A 399 -4.71 -8.17 -10.67
CA ASN A 399 -4.02 -6.88 -10.69
C ASN A 399 -2.49 -6.96 -10.44
N THR A 400 -1.75 -5.93 -10.87
CA THR A 400 -0.29 -5.83 -10.70
C THR A 400 0.10 -4.53 -9.99
N LEU A 401 0.90 -4.62 -8.93
CA LEU A 401 1.50 -3.47 -8.24
C LEU A 401 3.02 -3.63 -8.29
N SER A 402 3.73 -2.62 -8.81
CA SER A 402 5.20 -2.64 -8.93
C SER A 402 5.81 -1.28 -8.60
N GLY A 403 6.87 -1.24 -7.79
CA GLY A 403 7.54 0.05 -7.48
C GLY A 403 6.63 1.04 -6.75
N VAL A 404 5.58 0.55 -6.07
CA VAL A 404 4.69 1.41 -5.29
C VAL A 404 5.37 1.73 -3.96
N HIS A 405 5.50 3.02 -3.65
CA HIS A 405 6.01 3.51 -2.38
C HIS A 405 4.86 4.04 -1.53
N CYS A 406 4.49 3.32 -0.48
CA CYS A 406 3.51 3.76 0.51
C CYS A 406 4.24 4.28 1.75
N TYR A 407 4.09 5.59 2.03
CA TYR A 407 4.36 6.19 3.34
C TYR A 407 3.12 6.94 3.84
N ASN A 408 1.95 6.38 3.53
CA ASN A 408 0.67 6.85 4.03
C ASN A 408 0.48 6.48 5.52
N LYS A 409 -0.74 6.68 6.06
CA LYS A 409 -1.06 6.43 7.47
C LYS A 409 -0.47 5.11 7.97
N ALA A 410 0.35 5.19 9.01
CA ALA A 410 1.05 4.07 9.60
C ALA A 410 0.07 3.00 10.11
N THR A 411 0.48 1.73 10.04
CA THR A 411 -0.30 0.61 10.57
C THR A 411 -0.48 0.70 12.08
N GLY A 412 0.48 1.30 12.81
CA GLY A 412 0.33 1.65 14.22
C GLY A 412 -0.77 2.68 14.53
N PHE A 413 -1.25 3.42 13.52
CA PHE A 413 -2.41 4.33 13.62
C PHE A 413 -3.68 3.76 12.93
N GLY A 414 -3.66 2.49 12.54
CA GLY A 414 -4.77 1.82 11.86
C GLY A 414 -4.86 2.10 10.35
N GLY A 415 -3.79 2.61 9.74
CA GLY A 415 -3.69 2.70 8.27
C GLY A 415 -3.16 1.42 7.61
N THR A 416 -3.15 1.40 6.28
CA THR A 416 -2.70 0.25 5.48
C THR A 416 -2.04 0.74 4.18
N GLY A 417 -0.90 0.16 3.81
CA GLY A 417 -0.22 0.48 2.55
C GLY A 417 -0.94 -0.11 1.35
N ILE A 418 -1.23 -1.42 1.39
CA ILE A 418 -1.99 -2.13 0.35
C ILE A 418 -3.01 -3.08 0.99
N TYR A 419 -4.28 -3.00 0.60
CA TYR A 419 -5.36 -3.85 1.13
C TYR A 419 -6.03 -4.65 0.00
N LEU A 420 -5.78 -5.97 -0.01
CA LEU A 420 -6.43 -6.93 -0.90
C LEU A 420 -7.74 -7.42 -0.26
N LYS A 421 -8.82 -6.66 -0.48
CA LYS A 421 -10.15 -6.83 0.13
C LYS A 421 -11.09 -7.60 -0.79
N LEU A 422 -10.63 -8.78 -1.22
CA LEU A 422 -11.33 -9.66 -2.17
C LEU A 422 -11.03 -11.12 -1.79
N PRO A 423 -11.76 -11.68 -0.81
CA PRO A 423 -11.51 -13.02 -0.30
C PRO A 423 -11.70 -14.10 -1.37
N SER A 424 -10.79 -15.09 -1.36
CA SER A 424 -10.79 -16.29 -2.21
C SER A 424 -10.55 -16.09 -3.72
N LEU A 425 -10.25 -14.86 -4.18
CA LEU A 425 -10.20 -14.54 -5.63
C LEU A 425 -8.97 -13.68 -6.04
N THR A 426 -8.00 -13.48 -5.15
CA THR A 426 -7.04 -12.35 -5.18
C THR A 426 -6.20 -12.21 -6.46
N GLN A 427 -5.52 -13.27 -6.89
CA GLN A 427 -4.72 -13.36 -8.13
C GLN A 427 -3.71 -12.21 -8.38
N THR A 428 -3.32 -11.48 -7.32
CA THR A 428 -2.60 -10.20 -7.42
C THR A 428 -1.10 -10.40 -7.21
N ARG A 429 -0.30 -9.60 -7.91
CA ARG A 429 1.17 -9.60 -7.82
C ARG A 429 1.66 -8.23 -7.32
N ILE A 430 2.32 -8.21 -6.16
CA ILE A 430 2.93 -7.04 -5.53
C ILE A 430 4.45 -7.27 -5.56
N VAL A 431 5.21 -6.43 -6.26
CA VAL A 431 6.66 -6.66 -6.47
C VAL A 431 7.47 -5.37 -6.38
N ASN A 432 8.69 -5.44 -5.83
CA ASN A 432 9.60 -4.29 -5.76
C ASN A 432 8.99 -3.03 -5.09
N CYS A 433 8.03 -3.19 -4.17
CA CYS A 433 7.38 -2.07 -3.49
C CYS A 433 8.19 -1.61 -2.27
N TYR A 434 7.92 -0.40 -1.79
CA TYR A 434 8.47 0.12 -0.54
C TYR A 434 7.32 0.51 0.39
N LEU A 435 7.30 -0.10 1.59
CA LEU A 435 6.23 0.00 2.58
C LEU A 435 6.82 0.63 3.85
N ASP A 436 6.71 1.95 3.95
CA ASP A 436 7.23 2.74 5.07
C ASP A 436 6.13 2.91 6.13
N TYR A 437 6.32 2.32 7.32
CA TYR A 437 5.37 2.20 8.44
C TYR A 437 3.97 1.62 8.11
N SER A 438 3.70 1.24 6.86
CA SER A 438 2.37 0.92 6.33
C SER A 438 2.32 -0.48 5.67
N GLY A 439 1.75 -1.45 6.39
CA GLY A 439 1.76 -2.87 6.01
C GLY A 439 0.80 -3.25 4.87
N ILE A 440 0.81 -4.55 4.53
CA ILE A 440 -0.10 -5.16 3.55
C ILE A 440 -1.15 -6.01 4.28
N VAL A 441 -2.41 -5.93 3.89
CA VAL A 441 -3.50 -6.78 4.41
C VAL A 441 -4.14 -7.57 3.27
N ALA A 442 -4.36 -8.88 3.44
CA ALA A 442 -5.02 -9.72 2.45
C ALA A 442 -6.06 -10.67 3.07
N GLU A 443 -7.32 -10.54 2.64
CA GLU A 443 -8.43 -11.42 3.05
C GLU A 443 -8.49 -12.69 2.18
N ASP A 444 -8.61 -13.87 2.81
CA ASP A 444 -8.54 -15.23 2.22
C ASP A 444 -7.68 -15.32 0.92
N PRO A 445 -6.36 -15.07 0.96
CA PRO A 445 -5.59 -14.86 -0.25
C PRO A 445 -5.45 -16.11 -1.14
N VAL A 446 -5.68 -15.92 -2.45
CA VAL A 446 -5.54 -16.95 -3.49
C VAL A 446 -4.66 -16.44 -4.63
N GLN A 447 -3.63 -17.20 -5.01
CA GLN A 447 -2.69 -16.86 -6.09
C GLN A 447 -2.04 -15.47 -5.90
N LEU A 448 -1.57 -15.21 -4.68
CA LEU A 448 -0.94 -13.95 -4.28
C LEU A 448 0.58 -14.06 -4.33
N THR A 449 1.26 -13.08 -4.93
CA THR A 449 2.73 -12.93 -4.81
C THR A 449 3.06 -11.59 -4.18
N ILE A 450 3.93 -11.61 -3.16
CA ILE A 450 4.56 -10.44 -2.53
C ILE A 450 6.06 -10.70 -2.52
N SER A 451 6.83 -10.02 -3.37
CA SER A 451 8.27 -10.29 -3.48
C SER A 451 9.15 -9.07 -3.70
N SER A 452 10.43 -9.21 -3.37
CA SER A 452 11.49 -8.21 -3.61
C SER A 452 11.18 -6.81 -3.06
N SER A 453 10.27 -6.71 -2.09
CA SER A 453 9.79 -5.45 -1.52
C SER A 453 10.50 -5.14 -0.20
N PHE A 454 10.58 -3.87 0.17
CA PHE A 454 11.15 -3.42 1.44
C PHE A 454 10.05 -2.91 2.37
N PHE A 455 10.09 -3.34 3.64
CA PHE A 455 9.20 -2.95 4.71
C PHE A 455 10.01 -2.27 5.82
N LEU A 456 9.65 -1.04 6.19
CA LEU A 456 10.30 -0.25 7.24
C LEU A 456 9.29 0.10 8.34
N GLY A 457 9.77 0.37 9.55
CA GLY A 457 8.94 0.95 10.62
C GLY A 457 7.91 -0.03 11.17
N ASP A 458 8.32 -1.28 11.36
CA ASP A 458 7.47 -2.40 11.79
C ASP A 458 6.32 -2.75 10.82
N ALA A 459 6.38 -2.30 9.56
CA ALA A 459 5.42 -2.72 8.53
C ALA A 459 5.48 -4.24 8.29
N PHE A 460 4.32 -4.90 8.30
CA PHE A 460 4.18 -6.35 8.17
C PHE A 460 3.11 -6.76 7.14
N ILE A 461 3.01 -8.06 6.85
CA ILE A 461 1.99 -8.64 5.98
C ILE A 461 0.96 -9.40 6.84
N LEU A 462 -0.30 -8.99 6.81
CA LEU A 462 -1.40 -9.62 7.53
C LEU A 462 -2.23 -10.50 6.60
N LEU A 463 -2.17 -11.82 6.79
CA LEU A 463 -3.06 -12.78 6.14
C LEU A 463 -4.29 -12.96 7.02
N LYS A 464 -5.47 -12.70 6.47
CA LYS A 464 -6.72 -12.59 7.22
C LYS A 464 -7.75 -13.63 6.80
N SER A 465 -8.10 -14.51 7.73
CA SER A 465 -9.09 -15.57 7.55
C SER A 465 -10.50 -14.98 7.60
N ILE A 466 -11.25 -15.12 6.51
CA ILE A 466 -12.68 -14.77 6.44
C ILE A 466 -13.52 -16.04 6.33
N ASN A 467 -13.13 -16.94 5.41
CA ASN A 467 -13.66 -18.28 5.23
C ASN A 467 -12.60 -19.35 5.60
N GLY A 468 -11.34 -18.94 5.81
CA GLY A 468 -10.24 -19.79 6.25
C GLY A 468 -9.47 -20.42 5.09
N LEU A 469 -9.24 -19.66 4.01
CA LEU A 469 -8.51 -20.10 2.82
C LEU A 469 -7.20 -19.33 2.64
N ALA A 470 -6.12 -20.05 2.38
CA ALA A 470 -4.82 -19.51 1.97
C ALA A 470 -4.25 -20.46 0.90
N LYS A 471 -4.25 -20.05 -0.38
CA LYS A 471 -3.87 -20.95 -1.49
C LYS A 471 -2.95 -20.30 -2.51
N GLY A 472 -1.82 -20.94 -2.85
CA GLY A 472 -0.92 -20.46 -3.91
C GLY A 472 -0.30 -19.11 -3.57
N ILE A 473 0.23 -18.96 -2.36
CA ILE A 473 0.76 -17.69 -1.84
C ILE A 473 2.29 -17.76 -1.86
N ASN A 474 2.95 -16.74 -2.38
CA ASN A 474 4.40 -16.57 -2.30
C ASN A 474 4.73 -15.25 -1.61
N ILE A 475 5.35 -15.31 -0.42
CA ILE A 475 5.92 -14.15 0.28
C ILE A 475 7.43 -14.39 0.39
N VAL A 476 8.19 -13.89 -0.58
CA VAL A 476 9.58 -14.30 -0.79
C VAL A 476 10.52 -13.18 -1.17
N ASP A 477 11.79 -13.30 -0.77
CA ASP A 477 12.88 -12.40 -1.18
C ASP A 477 12.67 -10.92 -0.77
N ASN A 478 11.84 -10.67 0.26
CA ASN A 478 11.59 -9.32 0.80
C ASN A 478 12.57 -8.95 1.93
N MET A 479 12.67 -7.66 2.24
CA MET A 479 13.44 -7.12 3.36
C MET A 479 12.51 -6.45 4.37
N PHE A 480 12.74 -6.67 5.67
CA PHE A 480 11.97 -6.08 6.77
C PHE A 480 12.90 -5.42 7.80
N SER A 481 12.59 -4.20 8.23
CA SER A 481 13.32 -3.48 9.28
C SER A 481 12.37 -2.83 10.30
N GLY A 482 12.50 -3.21 11.56
CA GLY A 482 11.61 -2.80 12.67
C GLY A 482 12.35 -2.36 13.94
N SER A 483 11.63 -2.38 15.06
CA SER A 483 12.02 -1.73 16.34
C SER A 483 12.37 -2.69 17.49
N ASP A 484 12.64 -3.96 17.19
CA ASP A 484 12.91 -5.05 18.15
C ASP A 484 11.75 -5.35 19.13
N GLN A 485 10.56 -4.78 18.92
CA GLN A 485 9.37 -5.01 19.77
C GLN A 485 8.65 -6.35 19.51
N GLY A 486 9.36 -7.34 18.94
CA GLY A 486 8.82 -8.68 18.69
C GLY A 486 7.71 -8.76 17.63
N ILE A 487 7.70 -7.84 16.66
CA ILE A 487 6.72 -7.82 15.56
C ILE A 487 7.06 -8.91 14.53
N ASP A 488 6.08 -9.77 14.23
CA ASP A 488 6.18 -10.82 13.21
C ASP A 488 6.01 -10.24 11.80
N ILE A 489 6.91 -10.58 10.87
CA ILE A 489 6.87 -10.05 9.48
C ILE A 489 5.66 -10.53 8.65
N VAL A 490 5.12 -11.71 8.98
CA VAL A 490 3.88 -12.26 8.42
C VAL A 490 3.00 -12.72 9.58
N GLN A 491 1.77 -12.23 9.63
CA GLN A 491 0.83 -12.43 10.73
C GLN A 491 -0.47 -13.06 10.24
N LEU A 492 -1.19 -13.75 11.14
CA LEU A 492 -2.45 -14.43 10.85
C LEU A 492 -3.60 -13.80 11.67
N ASP A 493 -4.44 -12.97 11.04
CA ASP A 493 -5.73 -12.58 11.64
C ASP A 493 -6.71 -13.76 11.48
N GLN A 494 -6.99 -14.41 12.61
CA GLN A 494 -7.94 -15.53 12.71
C GLN A 494 -9.14 -15.15 13.61
N SER A 495 -9.43 -13.85 13.78
CA SER A 495 -10.53 -13.34 14.62
C SER A 495 -11.92 -13.82 14.19
N LYS A 496 -12.12 -14.10 12.90
CA LYS A 496 -13.36 -14.71 12.35
C LYS A 496 -13.32 -16.25 12.29
N GLY A 497 -12.22 -16.88 12.70
CA GLY A 497 -11.99 -18.32 12.68
C GLY A 497 -10.64 -18.68 12.04
N PRO A 498 -10.14 -19.91 12.27
CA PRO A 498 -8.82 -20.33 11.80
C PRO A 498 -8.78 -20.55 10.28
N PHE A 499 -7.57 -20.49 9.71
CA PHE A 499 -7.30 -21.04 8.39
C PHE A 499 -7.48 -22.57 8.40
N LYS A 500 -8.23 -23.09 7.42
CA LYS A 500 -8.64 -24.51 7.32
C LYS A 500 -8.23 -25.16 6.00
N LYS A 501 -7.99 -24.35 4.97
CA LYS A 501 -7.53 -24.75 3.64
C LYS A 501 -6.23 -24.00 3.36
N ILE A 502 -5.11 -24.65 3.65
CA ILE A 502 -3.76 -24.10 3.48
C ILE A 502 -3.06 -25.00 2.45
N ASP A 503 -2.67 -24.43 1.33
CA ASP A 503 -2.28 -25.18 0.13
C ASP A 503 -1.32 -24.34 -0.72
N GLN A 504 -0.16 -24.88 -1.13
CA GLN A 504 0.84 -24.13 -1.90
C GLN A 504 1.18 -22.75 -1.29
N VAL A 505 1.45 -22.68 0.03
CA VAL A 505 1.81 -21.43 0.73
C VAL A 505 3.29 -21.43 1.07
N LEU A 506 4.05 -20.59 0.37
CA LEU A 506 5.49 -20.38 0.53
C LEU A 506 5.77 -19.02 1.18
N VAL A 507 6.37 -19.04 2.37
CA VAL A 507 7.01 -17.89 3.01
C VAL A 507 8.46 -18.30 3.29
N ASP A 508 9.42 -17.70 2.59
CA ASP A 508 10.82 -18.15 2.55
C ASP A 508 11.75 -17.01 2.05
N ARG A 509 13.06 -17.08 2.34
CA ARG A 509 14.10 -16.11 1.89
C ARG A 509 13.82 -14.64 2.20
N ASN A 510 13.00 -14.33 3.20
CA ASN A 510 12.81 -12.96 3.68
C ASN A 510 13.90 -12.60 4.69
N ASN A 511 14.51 -11.43 4.54
CA ASN A 511 15.55 -10.93 5.43
C ASN A 511 14.92 -9.99 6.48
N VAL A 512 15.36 -10.11 7.74
CA VAL A 512 14.80 -9.32 8.86
C VAL A 512 15.88 -8.61 9.68
N ASN A 513 15.55 -7.41 10.13
CA ASN A 513 16.30 -6.61 11.09
C ASN A 513 15.29 -6.03 12.09
N GLY A 514 15.49 -6.16 13.40
CA GLY A 514 14.55 -5.66 14.40
C GLY A 514 13.13 -6.27 14.36
N MET A 515 12.92 -7.41 13.70
CA MET A 515 11.61 -8.08 13.54
C MET A 515 11.77 -9.61 13.57
N ASN A 516 10.71 -10.33 13.96
CA ASN A 516 10.71 -11.78 13.99
C ASN A 516 10.51 -12.37 12.59
N LEU A 517 11.45 -13.23 12.16
CA LEU A 517 11.31 -14.02 10.93
C LEU A 517 10.14 -15.02 11.04
N LYS A 518 9.27 -15.04 10.03
CA LYS A 518 8.29 -16.11 9.81
C LYS A 518 8.51 -16.78 8.46
N ALA A 519 8.27 -18.08 8.41
CA ALA A 519 8.41 -18.90 7.22
C ALA A 519 7.41 -20.07 7.20
N THR A 520 7.22 -20.69 6.04
CA THR A 520 6.61 -22.03 5.91
C THR A 520 7.64 -23.12 5.60
N VAL A 521 8.86 -22.74 5.19
CA VAL A 521 10.02 -23.65 5.10
C VAL A 521 11.03 -23.23 6.16
N ALA A 522 11.46 -24.17 7.01
CA ALA A 522 12.43 -23.87 8.07
C ALA A 522 13.54 -24.93 8.17
N ARG A 523 14.70 -24.54 8.70
CA ARG A 523 15.89 -25.39 8.90
C ARG A 523 16.40 -25.23 10.33
N GLY A 524 16.76 -26.33 10.97
CA GLY A 524 17.28 -26.34 12.34
C GLY A 524 18.27 -27.48 12.56
N SER A 525 19.03 -27.39 13.65
CA SER A 525 19.90 -28.50 14.07
C SER A 525 20.04 -28.55 15.58
N VAL A 526 20.09 -29.76 16.14
CA VAL A 526 20.34 -30.01 17.56
C VAL A 526 21.48 -31.01 17.71
N LYS A 527 22.30 -30.84 18.74
CA LYS A 527 23.37 -31.78 19.12
C LYS A 527 23.06 -32.30 20.52
N GLY A 528 23.20 -33.61 20.72
CA GLY A 528 22.93 -34.26 22.01
C GLY A 528 23.57 -35.64 22.08
N ASN A 529 23.60 -36.21 23.29
CA ASN A 529 23.96 -37.60 23.55
C ASN A 529 22.77 -38.29 24.21
N GLY A 530 22.23 -39.33 23.59
CA GLY A 530 21.00 -40.00 24.03
C GLY A 530 20.30 -40.73 22.89
N THR A 531 19.02 -41.07 23.11
CA THR A 531 18.15 -41.79 22.16
C THR A 531 17.13 -40.91 21.46
N SER A 532 17.09 -39.60 21.74
CA SER A 532 16.08 -38.68 21.21
C SER A 532 16.62 -37.26 21.02
N TRP A 533 16.19 -36.62 19.93
CA TRP A 533 16.52 -35.25 19.56
C TRP A 533 15.26 -34.51 19.13
N THR A 534 14.96 -33.40 19.79
CA THR A 534 13.84 -32.51 19.44
C THR A 534 14.37 -31.22 18.82
N VAL A 535 13.78 -30.80 17.70
CA VAL A 535 13.97 -29.47 17.10
C VAL A 535 12.62 -28.74 17.14
N ASP A 536 12.58 -27.60 17.83
CA ASP A 536 11.38 -26.77 17.95
C ASP A 536 11.40 -25.65 16.89
N PHE A 537 10.41 -25.66 16.00
CA PHE A 537 10.23 -24.67 14.94
C PHE A 537 9.11 -23.67 15.25
N SER A 538 8.45 -23.77 16.42
CA SER A 538 7.35 -22.88 16.84
C SER A 538 7.66 -21.37 16.74
N PRO A 539 8.89 -20.87 16.98
CA PRO A 539 9.18 -19.44 16.84
C PRO A 539 9.10 -18.93 15.38
N VAL A 540 9.38 -19.80 14.40
CA VAL A 540 9.61 -19.41 12.99
C VAL A 540 8.46 -19.85 12.07
N LEU A 541 7.83 -21.01 12.31
CA LEU A 541 6.76 -21.49 11.45
C LEU A 541 5.48 -20.67 11.59
N LEU A 542 4.95 -20.23 10.44
CA LEU A 542 3.79 -19.34 10.35
C LEU A 542 2.49 -20.01 10.84
N PHE A 543 2.24 -21.26 10.44
CA PHE A 543 1.02 -21.97 10.81
C PHE A 543 1.24 -22.87 12.04
N PRO A 544 0.33 -22.87 13.03
CA PRO A 544 0.46 -23.71 14.21
C PRO A 544 0.12 -25.18 13.89
N ASN A 545 0.98 -26.11 14.29
CA ASN A 545 0.79 -27.57 14.16
C ASN A 545 0.50 -28.01 12.71
N LEU A 546 1.31 -27.53 11.75
CA LEU A 546 1.16 -27.85 10.33
C LEU A 546 2.54 -28.12 9.69
N ILE A 547 3.23 -29.16 10.16
CA ILE A 547 4.42 -29.69 9.46
C ILE A 547 3.91 -30.83 8.57
N ASN A 548 3.95 -30.61 7.25
CA ASN A 548 3.46 -31.55 6.24
C ASN A 548 4.59 -32.43 5.68
N HIS A 549 5.81 -31.89 5.57
CA HIS A 549 6.99 -32.63 5.13
C HIS A 549 8.19 -32.40 6.05
N VAL A 550 9.03 -33.43 6.17
CA VAL A 550 10.26 -33.41 6.98
C VAL A 550 11.38 -34.11 6.22
N GLN A 551 12.53 -33.46 6.14
CA GLN A 551 13.79 -34.10 5.76
C GLN A 551 14.78 -33.96 6.91
N TYR A 552 15.52 -35.00 7.24
CA TYR A 552 16.54 -34.94 8.29
C TYR A 552 17.77 -35.75 7.95
N SER A 553 18.89 -35.41 8.58
CA SER A 553 20.11 -36.21 8.60
C SER A 553 20.63 -36.32 10.02
N LEU A 554 21.06 -37.52 10.41
CA LEU A 554 21.70 -37.79 11.70
C LEU A 554 23.17 -38.09 11.45
N SER A 555 24.04 -37.34 12.14
CA SER A 555 25.48 -37.51 12.10
C SER A 555 25.96 -37.93 13.50
N SER A 556 26.20 -39.22 13.69
CA SER A 556 26.85 -39.77 14.89
C SER A 556 28.38 -39.61 14.78
N SER A 557 29.07 -39.51 15.92
CA SER A 557 30.54 -39.44 15.98
C SER A 557 31.19 -40.70 16.56
N GLY A 558 30.49 -41.83 16.50
CA GLY A 558 30.98 -43.14 16.97
C GLY A 558 31.01 -44.16 15.84
N ALA A 559 31.61 -45.32 16.10
CA ALA A 559 31.69 -46.44 15.14
C ALA A 559 30.35 -47.21 14.95
N THR A 560 29.24 -46.68 15.48
CA THR A 560 27.91 -47.31 15.43
C THR A 560 26.97 -46.58 14.47
N PHE A 561 26.20 -47.37 13.73
CA PHE A 561 25.11 -46.91 12.86
C PHE A 561 23.78 -47.20 13.57
N PRO A 562 23.22 -46.25 14.34
CA PRO A 562 21.97 -46.45 15.07
C PRO A 562 20.78 -46.56 14.11
N SER A 563 19.81 -47.42 14.43
CA SER A 563 18.52 -47.44 13.73
C SER A 563 17.71 -46.24 14.19
N HIS A 564 17.50 -45.26 13.30
CA HIS A 564 16.84 -44.00 13.63
C HIS A 564 15.53 -43.75 12.86
N ALA A 565 14.58 -43.05 13.47
CA ALA A 565 13.29 -42.73 12.86
C ALA A 565 12.75 -41.34 13.26
N LEU A 566 11.98 -40.73 12.35
CA LEU A 566 11.05 -39.66 12.68
C LEU A 566 9.91 -40.24 13.53
N ARG A 567 9.56 -39.56 14.61
CA ARG A 567 8.56 -40.03 15.60
C ARG A 567 7.39 -39.09 15.79
N ASN A 568 7.65 -37.79 15.80
CA ASN A 568 6.63 -36.78 16.02
C ASN A 568 6.94 -35.49 15.25
N VAL A 569 5.88 -34.77 14.86
CA VAL A 569 5.90 -33.44 14.22
C VAL A 569 4.93 -32.45 14.88
N SER A 570 4.20 -32.89 15.93
CA SER A 570 3.15 -32.11 16.59
C SER A 570 3.68 -30.84 17.27
N GLY A 571 2.86 -29.80 17.36
CA GLY A 571 3.22 -28.55 18.02
C GLY A 571 4.42 -27.85 17.38
N ASN A 572 4.59 -28.00 16.05
CA ASN A 572 5.75 -27.52 15.28
C ASN A 572 7.10 -28.04 15.81
N ARG A 573 7.12 -29.22 16.45
CA ARG A 573 8.32 -29.85 17.01
C ARG A 573 8.61 -31.17 16.31
N VAL A 574 9.78 -31.28 15.68
CA VAL A 574 10.26 -32.53 15.09
C VAL A 574 11.02 -33.32 16.13
N VAL A 575 10.62 -34.58 16.35
CA VAL A 575 11.31 -35.53 17.24
C VAL A 575 11.87 -36.67 16.40
N ILE A 576 13.20 -36.82 16.41
CA ILE A 576 13.93 -37.98 15.88
C ILE A 576 14.40 -38.84 17.04
N GLU A 577 14.27 -40.16 16.94
CA GLU A 577 14.77 -41.12 17.94
C GLU A 577 15.72 -42.14 17.31
N SER A 578 16.56 -42.76 18.16
CA SER A 578 17.38 -43.93 17.85
C SER A 578 17.13 -45.10 18.81
N ASP A 579 17.39 -46.30 18.33
CA ASP A 579 17.40 -47.55 19.10
C ASP A 579 18.43 -47.57 20.25
N ILE A 580 19.63 -47.03 20.02
CA ILE A 580 20.71 -46.93 20.99
C ILE A 580 21.06 -45.48 21.32
N ALA A 581 21.59 -45.25 22.52
CA ALA A 581 22.09 -43.94 22.92
C ALA A 581 23.41 -43.62 22.19
N VAL A 582 23.47 -42.50 21.47
CA VAL A 582 24.69 -42.05 20.77
C VAL A 582 24.92 -40.56 20.90
N PRO A 583 26.18 -40.08 20.84
CA PRO A 583 26.49 -38.68 20.57
C PRO A 583 26.25 -38.39 19.08
N ALA A 584 25.23 -37.57 18.78
CA ALA A 584 24.89 -37.19 17.41
C ALA A 584 24.47 -35.73 17.28
N ARG A 585 24.61 -35.22 16.05
CA ARG A 585 23.95 -33.99 15.57
C ARG A 585 22.87 -34.38 14.57
N VAL A 586 21.66 -33.90 14.80
CA VAL A 586 20.54 -34.01 13.87
C VAL A 586 20.33 -32.66 13.19
N PHE A 587 20.34 -32.65 11.86
CA PHE A 587 19.86 -31.53 11.05
C PHE A 587 18.46 -31.86 10.53
N VAL A 588 17.57 -30.87 10.51
CA VAL A 588 16.16 -31.02 10.09
C VAL A 588 15.78 -29.86 9.18
N MET A 589 15.09 -30.16 8.08
CA MET A 589 14.30 -29.24 7.27
C MET A 589 12.83 -29.64 7.39
N VAL A 590 11.94 -28.64 7.47
CA VAL A 590 10.48 -28.82 7.54
C VAL A 590 9.78 -27.92 6.53
N ASP A 591 8.62 -28.36 6.04
CA ASP A 591 7.75 -27.60 5.14
C ASP A 591 6.27 -27.70 5.61
N GLN A 592 5.55 -26.57 5.52
CA GLN A 592 4.11 -26.46 5.76
C GLN A 592 3.29 -26.44 4.47
N GLY A 593 3.92 -26.33 3.30
CA GLY A 593 3.27 -26.46 2.01
C GLY A 593 2.72 -27.88 1.81
N SER A 594 1.47 -27.96 1.38
CA SER A 594 0.96 -29.20 0.78
C SER A 594 1.36 -29.24 -0.70
N THR A 595 1.94 -30.34 -1.13
CA THR A 595 2.11 -30.70 -2.55
C THR A 595 1.41 -32.03 -2.79
N SER A 596 0.14 -31.93 -3.19
CA SER A 596 -0.77 -33.04 -3.51
C SER A 596 -1.21 -32.97 -4.97
#